data_AF-A0A0G1X6I3-F1
#
_entry.id   AF-A0A0G1X6I3-F1
#
_cell.length_a   1.000
_cell.length_b   1.000
_cell.length_c   1.000
_cell.angle_alpha   90.00
_cell.angle_beta   90.00
_cell.angle_gamma   90.00
#
_symmetry.space_group_name_H-M   'P 1'
#
loop_
_entity.id
_entity.type
_entity.pdbx_description
1 polymer ?
#
loop_
_entity_poly.entity_id
_entity_poly.type
_entity_poly.pdbx_seq_one_letter_code
_entity_poly.pdbx_strand_id
1 'polypeptide(L)'
;MIRRILFILFIFMLIALLGVWLLQGGVQKIKSAAQSISDPIGFLFGTGSSTGTMITLPWQIEMPQGADLSEYTEGSNGTDQNQTPADRYADIASQYNTIKQDVVDAKTFGTPSPYRGKVTIQGTGSANESDPKLEYIELHASSANTSPVEMAGWSLQSAVTGLRVRIPPAASLFYMGVVNPVHELSPDPDARVIINSGMSPVGVSFRENICTGYLQQFQNFSPDLNRACPSPQDALPLTAENIQRYGDACLDFVPSLSRCTFPDKTLPSDLSFACKTFIVNTLSYNGCVNMYLYKPSFYIDLWRIYLGYGRELWRNTHDVIRLLDADGRTVDVLTY
;
A
#
# COMPACT_ATOMS: atom_id res chain seq x y z
N MET A 1 -12.89 -54.41 5.86
CA MET A 1 -14.26 -53.95 6.20
C MET A 1 -14.56 -52.53 5.73
N ILE A 2 -13.65 -51.56 5.88
CA ILE A 2 -13.83 -50.14 5.49
C ILE A 2 -14.28 -49.93 4.02
N ARG A 3 -13.73 -50.70 3.06
CA ARG A 3 -14.07 -50.57 1.64
C ARG A 3 -15.54 -50.90 1.33
N ARG A 4 -16.17 -51.82 2.09
CA ARG A 4 -17.60 -52.14 1.93
C ARG A 4 -18.48 -51.03 2.49
N ILE A 5 -18.07 -50.40 3.59
CA ILE A 5 -18.82 -49.30 4.23
C ILE A 5 -18.83 -48.06 3.33
N LEU A 6 -17.67 -47.71 2.74
CA LEU A 6 -17.58 -46.58 1.80
C LEU A 6 -18.42 -46.79 0.54
N PHE A 7 -18.50 -48.02 0.02
CA PHE A 7 -19.30 -48.33 -1.16
C PHE A 7 -20.81 -48.19 -0.88
N ILE A 8 -21.26 -48.61 0.31
CA ILE A 8 -22.67 -48.46 0.72
C ILE A 8 -23.02 -46.98 0.92
N LEU A 9 -22.14 -46.18 1.54
CA LEU A 9 -22.34 -44.73 1.70
C LEU A 9 -22.43 -44.00 0.36
N PHE A 10 -21.60 -44.37 -0.61
CA PHE A 10 -21.63 -43.76 -1.95
C PHE A 10 -22.95 -44.04 -2.68
N ILE A 11 -23.46 -45.28 -2.60
CA ILE A 11 -24.77 -45.63 -3.17
C ILE A 11 -25.88 -44.83 -2.50
N PHE A 12 -25.85 -44.68 -1.17
CA PHE A 12 -26.85 -43.92 -0.44
C PHE A 12 -26.87 -42.44 -0.84
N MET A 13 -25.68 -41.84 -1.03
CA MET A 13 -25.54 -40.46 -1.51
C MET A 13 -26.12 -40.27 -2.91
N LEU A 14 -25.89 -41.21 -3.83
CA LEU A 14 -26.47 -41.16 -5.18
C LEU A 14 -28.00 -41.25 -5.16
N ILE A 15 -28.56 -42.14 -4.32
CA ILE A 15 -30.02 -42.28 -4.17
C ILE A 15 -30.62 -41.00 -3.58
N ALA A 16 -29.96 -40.38 -2.59
CA ALA A 16 -30.41 -39.12 -1.99
C ALA A 16 -30.40 -37.97 -3.01
N LEU A 17 -29.35 -37.84 -3.82
CA LEU A 17 -29.27 -36.84 -4.89
C LEU A 17 -30.38 -37.03 -5.93
N LEU A 18 -30.69 -38.27 -6.30
CA LEU A 18 -31.75 -38.60 -7.26
C LEU A 18 -33.14 -38.30 -6.68
N GLY A 19 -33.33 -38.54 -5.38
CA GLY A 19 -34.55 -38.15 -4.65
C GLY A 19 -34.74 -36.64 -4.58
N VAL A 20 -33.68 -35.88 -4.28
CA VAL A 20 -33.72 -34.40 -4.28
C VAL A 20 -34.03 -33.86 -5.69
N TRP A 21 -33.45 -34.45 -6.73
CA TRP A 21 -33.70 -34.06 -8.12
C TRP A 21 -35.16 -34.30 -8.55
N LEU A 22 -35.77 -35.40 -8.10
CA LEU A 22 -37.20 -35.68 -8.34
C LEU A 22 -38.10 -34.71 -7.55
N LEU A 23 -37.76 -34.39 -6.30
CA LEU A 23 -38.53 -33.49 -5.44
C LEU A 23 -38.49 -32.03 -5.93
N GLN A 24 -37.37 -31.59 -6.52
CA GLN A 24 -37.23 -30.24 -7.08
C GLN A 24 -37.84 -30.07 -8.49
N GLY A 25 -38.63 -31.04 -8.96
CA GLY A 25 -39.42 -30.91 -10.19
C GLY A 25 -38.63 -31.15 -11.48
N GLY A 26 -37.55 -31.94 -11.45
CA GLY A 26 -36.71 -32.24 -12.62
C GLY A 26 -37.50 -32.77 -13.84
N VAL A 27 -38.55 -33.56 -13.61
CA VAL A 27 -39.36 -34.14 -14.69
C VAL A 27 -40.30 -33.12 -15.34
N GLN A 28 -40.82 -32.15 -14.57
CA GLN A 28 -41.68 -31.10 -15.11
C GLN A 28 -40.89 -30.12 -15.99
N LYS A 29 -39.63 -29.80 -15.63
CA LYS A 29 -38.75 -28.93 -16.42
C LYS A 29 -38.34 -29.54 -17.77
N ILE A 30 -38.22 -30.86 -17.86
CA ILE A 30 -37.91 -31.57 -19.13
C ILE A 30 -39.14 -31.62 -20.04
N LYS A 31 -40.34 -31.76 -19.48
CA LYS A 31 -41.58 -31.83 -20.28
C LYS A 31 -41.95 -30.47 -20.91
N SER A 32 -41.67 -29.36 -20.23
CA SER A 32 -41.85 -28.01 -20.81
C SER A 32 -40.78 -27.63 -21.84
N ALA A 33 -39.55 -28.15 -21.72
CA ALA A 33 -38.51 -27.98 -22.74
C ALA A 33 -38.80 -28.79 -24.03
N ALA A 34 -39.45 -29.95 -23.91
CA ALA A 34 -39.82 -30.78 -25.07
C ALA A 34 -41.02 -30.25 -25.86
N GLN A 35 -41.86 -29.40 -25.26
CA GLN A 35 -43.04 -28.82 -25.93
C GLN A 35 -42.75 -27.49 -26.65
N SER A 36 -41.60 -26.84 -26.41
CA SER A 36 -41.23 -25.57 -27.04
C SER A 36 -40.40 -25.70 -28.32
N ILE A 37 -40.13 -26.92 -28.79
CA ILE A 37 -39.38 -27.18 -30.02
C ILE A 37 -40.36 -27.73 -31.05
N SER A 38 -41.19 -26.85 -31.60
CA SER A 38 -42.09 -27.19 -32.71
C SER A 38 -41.39 -27.18 -34.08
N ASP A 39 -40.13 -26.78 -34.16
CA ASP A 39 -39.35 -26.95 -35.39
C ASP A 39 -37.83 -27.00 -35.14
N PRO A 40 -37.24 -28.21 -35.00
CA PRO A 40 -35.81 -28.34 -34.71
C PRO A 40 -34.90 -27.94 -35.88
N ILE A 41 -35.44 -27.84 -37.10
CA ILE A 41 -34.65 -27.57 -38.32
C ILE A 41 -34.58 -26.06 -38.62
N GLY A 42 -35.62 -25.28 -38.30
CA GLY A 42 -35.61 -23.82 -38.48
C GLY A 42 -34.67 -23.07 -37.52
N PHE A 43 -34.42 -23.62 -36.34
CA PHE A 43 -33.48 -23.08 -35.35
C PHE A 43 -32.01 -23.24 -35.77
N LEU A 44 -31.70 -24.23 -36.59
CA LEU A 44 -30.34 -24.51 -37.07
C LEU A 44 -29.92 -23.67 -38.29
N PHE A 45 -30.88 -23.17 -39.08
CA PHE A 45 -30.58 -22.51 -40.37
C PHE A 45 -31.16 -21.10 -40.56
N GLY A 46 -31.70 -20.47 -39.51
CA GLY A 46 -31.85 -19.02 -39.47
C GLY A 46 -32.81 -18.42 -40.50
N THR A 47 -33.84 -19.16 -40.94
CA THR A 47 -34.88 -18.65 -41.85
C THR A 47 -36.25 -18.85 -41.23
N GLY A 48 -36.60 -18.00 -40.27
CA GLY A 48 -37.93 -17.96 -39.67
C GLY A 48 -38.23 -16.56 -39.16
N SER A 49 -39.00 -15.80 -39.94
CA SER A 49 -39.53 -14.50 -39.53
C SER A 49 -40.70 -14.71 -38.55
N SER A 50 -40.46 -14.50 -37.26
CA SER A 50 -41.55 -14.36 -36.30
C SER A 50 -41.24 -13.23 -35.32
N THR A 51 -42.04 -12.18 -35.40
CA THR A 51 -42.27 -11.17 -34.37
C THR A 51 -42.81 -11.86 -33.11
N GLY A 52 -41.93 -12.20 -32.18
CA GLY A 52 -42.25 -12.80 -30.90
C GLY A 52 -41.08 -12.62 -29.96
N THR A 53 -41.36 -12.10 -28.75
CA THR A 53 -40.39 -11.77 -27.71
C THR A 53 -39.38 -12.89 -27.49
N MET A 54 -38.10 -12.60 -27.75
CA MET A 54 -37.00 -13.54 -27.49
C MET A 54 -36.93 -13.84 -25.98
N ILE A 55 -36.92 -15.13 -25.64
CA ILE A 55 -36.62 -15.59 -24.29
C ILE A 55 -35.14 -15.29 -24.03
N THR A 56 -34.85 -14.36 -23.13
CA THR A 56 -33.50 -14.08 -22.65
C THR A 56 -33.15 -15.05 -21.51
N LEU A 57 -32.02 -15.74 -21.63
CA LEU A 57 -31.52 -16.62 -20.57
C LEU A 57 -30.73 -15.78 -19.55
N PRO A 58 -30.80 -16.10 -18.24
CA PRO A 58 -30.24 -15.28 -17.16
C PRO A 58 -28.70 -15.15 -17.14
N TRP A 59 -28.00 -15.77 -18.09
CA TRP A 59 -26.54 -15.66 -18.28
C TRP A 59 -26.15 -15.02 -19.62
N GLN A 60 -27.11 -14.51 -20.41
CA GLN A 60 -26.78 -13.71 -21.58
C GLN A 60 -26.41 -12.31 -21.12
N ILE A 61 -25.13 -11.99 -21.28
CA ILE A 61 -24.62 -10.62 -21.23
C ILE A 61 -25.32 -9.88 -22.37
N GLU A 62 -26.08 -8.83 -22.06
CA GLU A 62 -26.56 -7.87 -23.05
C GLU A 62 -25.33 -7.38 -23.81
N MET A 63 -25.20 -7.76 -25.08
CA MET A 63 -24.17 -7.16 -25.91
C MET A 63 -24.46 -5.66 -25.92
N PRO A 64 -23.49 -4.79 -25.60
CA PRO A 64 -23.70 -3.36 -25.69
C PRO A 64 -24.22 -3.09 -27.10
N GLN A 65 -25.42 -2.52 -27.18
CA GLN A 65 -25.91 -2.00 -28.45
C GLN A 65 -24.80 -1.08 -28.96
N GLY A 66 -24.22 -1.43 -30.11
CA GLY A 66 -23.29 -0.54 -30.79
C GLY A 66 -23.97 0.82 -30.96
N ALA A 67 -23.16 1.89 -30.95
CA ALA A 67 -23.64 3.27 -31.01
C ALA A 67 -24.83 3.40 -31.96
N ASP A 68 -25.95 3.90 -31.45
CA ASP A 68 -27.15 4.15 -32.24
C ASP A 68 -26.83 5.22 -33.29
N LEU A 69 -26.65 4.79 -34.53
CA LEU A 69 -26.35 5.68 -35.67
C LEU A 69 -27.63 6.31 -36.26
N SER A 70 -28.81 6.08 -35.67
CA SER A 70 -30.06 6.66 -36.17
C SER A 70 -30.13 8.17 -35.98
N GLU A 71 -29.37 8.74 -35.03
CA GLU A 71 -29.27 10.19 -34.81
C GLU A 71 -28.38 10.93 -35.83
N TYR A 72 -27.70 10.22 -36.75
CA TYR A 72 -26.89 10.86 -37.80
C TYR A 72 -27.61 11.04 -39.14
N THR A 73 -28.88 10.62 -39.27
CA THR A 73 -29.62 10.72 -40.54
C THR A 73 -30.67 11.81 -40.62
N GLU A 74 -31.00 12.53 -39.53
CA GLU A 74 -31.94 13.65 -39.60
C GLU A 74 -31.54 14.80 -38.68
N GLY A 75 -31.30 15.98 -39.25
CA GLY A 75 -31.28 17.24 -38.49
C GLY A 75 -29.93 17.95 -38.33
N SER A 76 -29.24 18.23 -39.44
CA SER A 76 -28.25 19.32 -39.48
C SER A 76 -28.95 20.67 -39.27
N ASN A 77 -29.11 21.06 -38.00
CA ASN A 77 -29.32 22.45 -37.57
C ASN A 77 -28.59 22.65 -36.24
N GLY A 78 -27.28 22.84 -36.32
CA GLY A 78 -26.44 23.13 -35.19
C GLY A 78 -25.05 23.49 -35.68
N THR A 79 -24.68 24.74 -35.53
CA THR A 79 -23.42 25.38 -35.93
C THR A 79 -22.19 24.67 -35.37
N ASP A 80 -21.47 23.93 -36.22
CA ASP A 80 -20.04 23.64 -36.05
C ASP A 80 -19.39 23.40 -37.42
N GLN A 81 -19.24 24.49 -38.18
CA GLN A 81 -18.40 24.52 -39.38
C GLN A 81 -17.00 24.99 -39.01
N ASN A 82 -16.07 24.06 -38.81
CA ASN A 82 -14.66 24.13 -39.23
C ASN A 82 -13.82 23.02 -38.58
N GLN A 83 -14.19 21.76 -38.80
CA GLN A 83 -13.25 20.66 -38.56
C GLN A 83 -13.05 19.92 -39.87
N THR A 84 -11.81 19.92 -40.33
CA THR A 84 -11.44 19.14 -41.51
C THR A 84 -11.62 17.65 -41.18
N PRO A 85 -11.83 16.78 -42.18
CA PRO A 85 -11.88 15.34 -41.94
C PRO A 85 -10.66 14.83 -41.15
N ALA A 86 -9.49 15.44 -41.35
CA ALA A 86 -8.26 15.12 -40.62
C ALA A 86 -8.36 15.41 -39.11
N ASP A 87 -9.03 16.50 -38.70
CA ASP A 87 -9.21 16.87 -37.29
C ASP A 87 -10.11 15.86 -36.58
N ARG A 88 -11.15 15.36 -37.26
CA ARG A 88 -12.04 14.31 -36.74
C ARG A 88 -11.32 12.97 -36.56
N TYR A 89 -10.43 12.60 -37.50
CA TYR A 89 -9.60 11.39 -37.35
C TYR A 89 -8.62 11.51 -36.18
N ALA A 90 -8.04 12.69 -35.96
CA ALA A 90 -7.14 12.92 -34.83
C ALA A 90 -7.87 12.83 -33.48
N ASP A 91 -9.09 13.37 -33.38
CA ASP A 91 -9.91 13.29 -32.18
C ASP A 91 -10.30 11.84 -31.86
N ILE A 92 -10.79 11.08 -32.84
CA ILE A 92 -11.13 9.66 -32.67
C ILE A 92 -9.90 8.82 -32.28
N ALA A 93 -8.73 9.08 -32.89
CA ALA A 93 -7.50 8.40 -32.52
C ALA A 93 -7.07 8.71 -31.07
N SER A 94 -7.27 9.95 -30.63
CA SER A 94 -7.01 10.35 -29.24
C SER A 94 -7.93 9.63 -28.26
N GLN A 95 -9.24 9.59 -28.55
CA GLN A 95 -10.23 8.90 -27.73
C GLN A 95 -9.97 7.39 -27.66
N TYR A 96 -9.61 6.76 -28.80
CA TYR A 96 -9.23 5.35 -28.83
C TYR A 96 -8.01 5.06 -27.95
N ASN A 97 -6.99 5.92 -27.98
CA ASN A 97 -5.82 5.78 -27.13
C ASN A 97 -6.17 5.95 -25.65
N THR A 98 -7.03 6.91 -25.29
CA THR A 98 -7.52 7.09 -23.92
C THR A 98 -8.26 5.86 -23.43
N ILE A 99 -9.23 5.35 -24.20
CA ILE A 99 -10.00 4.15 -23.83
C ILE A 99 -9.07 2.93 -23.71
N LYS A 100 -8.11 2.78 -24.62
CA LYS A 100 -7.13 1.69 -24.55
C LYS A 100 -6.29 1.78 -23.27
N GLN A 101 -5.89 2.99 -22.87
CA GLN A 101 -5.19 3.22 -21.62
C GLN A 101 -6.08 2.92 -20.42
N ASP A 102 -7.33 3.39 -20.40
CA ASP A 102 -8.30 3.12 -19.33
C ASP A 102 -8.58 1.62 -19.15
N VAL A 103 -8.62 0.85 -20.25
CA VAL A 103 -8.78 -0.61 -20.22
C VAL A 103 -7.52 -1.30 -19.68
N VAL A 104 -6.33 -0.83 -20.05
CA VAL A 104 -5.06 -1.35 -19.51
C VAL A 104 -4.97 -1.04 -18.01
N ASP A 105 -5.31 0.18 -17.62
CA ASP A 105 -5.34 0.61 -16.23
C ASP A 105 -6.36 -0.20 -15.43
N ALA A 106 -7.58 -0.38 -15.94
CA ALA A 106 -8.60 -1.22 -15.30
C ALA A 106 -8.16 -2.68 -15.15
N LYS A 107 -7.46 -3.23 -16.15
CA LYS A 107 -6.94 -4.61 -16.12
C LYS A 107 -5.79 -4.79 -15.14
N THR A 108 -4.97 -3.75 -14.96
CA THR A 108 -3.79 -3.77 -14.08
C THR A 108 -4.17 -3.44 -12.63
N PHE A 109 -5.16 -2.56 -12.45
CA PHE A 109 -5.63 -2.08 -11.16
C PHE A 109 -6.62 -3.04 -10.49
N GLY A 110 -7.37 -3.87 -11.23
CA GLY A 110 -8.36 -4.77 -10.62
C GLY A 110 -9.47 -4.01 -9.88
N THR A 111 -10.04 -4.59 -8.81
CA THR A 111 -11.09 -3.94 -8.02
C THR A 111 -10.51 -2.77 -7.19
N PRO A 112 -10.95 -1.52 -7.40
CA PRO A 112 -10.42 -0.37 -6.67
C PRO A 112 -10.88 -0.38 -5.20
N SER A 113 -10.00 0.03 -4.32
CA SER A 113 -10.24 0.18 -2.89
C SER A 113 -10.89 1.53 -2.56
N PRO A 114 -11.72 1.63 -1.49
CA PRO A 114 -12.18 2.91 -0.94
C PRO A 114 -11.06 3.85 -0.48
N TYR A 115 -9.83 3.33 -0.31
CA TYR A 115 -8.65 4.10 0.07
C TYR A 115 -7.90 4.68 -1.15
N ARG A 116 -8.39 4.46 -2.37
CA ARG A 116 -7.78 5.01 -3.59
C ARG A 116 -7.64 6.52 -3.49
N GLY A 117 -6.43 7.03 -3.76
CA GLY A 117 -6.10 8.45 -3.66
C GLY A 117 -5.93 8.99 -2.24
N LYS A 118 -6.24 8.19 -1.20
CA LYS A 118 -5.93 8.53 0.20
C LYS A 118 -4.50 8.18 0.57
N VAL A 119 -4.00 7.07 0.02
CA VAL A 119 -2.60 6.67 0.11
C VAL A 119 -2.13 6.33 -1.29
N THR A 120 -0.99 6.86 -1.69
CA THR A 120 -0.39 6.63 -3.02
C THR A 120 1.06 6.23 -2.90
N ILE A 121 1.58 5.55 -3.92
CA ILE A 121 3.00 5.23 -4.07
C ILE A 121 3.63 6.42 -4.81
N GLN A 122 4.53 7.16 -4.16
CA GLN A 122 5.09 8.40 -4.73
C GLN A 122 6.22 8.19 -5.73
N GLY A 123 6.82 7.00 -5.78
CA GLY A 123 7.85 6.69 -6.77
C GLY A 123 8.52 5.35 -6.54
N THR A 124 9.43 5.01 -7.45
CA THR A 124 10.24 3.79 -7.37
C THR A 124 11.27 3.86 -6.25
N GLY A 125 11.67 5.04 -5.74
CA GLY A 125 12.70 5.12 -4.71
C GLY A 125 13.97 4.38 -5.16
N SER A 126 14.31 3.29 -4.47
CA SER A 126 15.34 2.32 -4.89
C SER A 126 14.76 0.92 -5.07
N ALA A 127 13.53 0.80 -5.54
CA ALA A 127 12.83 -0.46 -5.80
C ALA A 127 13.48 -1.31 -6.90
N ASN A 128 14.46 -0.76 -7.63
CA ASN A 128 15.25 -1.48 -8.61
C ASN A 128 16.56 -2.05 -8.05
N GLU A 129 16.78 -1.92 -6.75
CA GLU A 129 18.01 -2.35 -6.09
C GLU A 129 17.96 -3.85 -5.74
N SER A 130 19.07 -4.54 -5.97
CA SER A 130 19.16 -5.98 -5.74
C SER A 130 19.43 -6.32 -4.26
N ASP A 131 20.05 -5.41 -3.51
CA ASP A 131 20.20 -5.57 -2.05
C ASP A 131 18.88 -5.22 -1.34
N PRO A 132 18.22 -6.17 -0.65
CA PRO A 132 16.96 -5.93 0.05
C PRO A 132 17.05 -4.81 1.10
N LYS A 133 18.26 -4.57 1.65
CA LYS A 133 18.48 -3.49 2.62
C LYS A 133 18.42 -2.11 1.99
N LEU A 134 18.68 -2.02 0.70
CA LEU A 134 18.67 -0.78 -0.08
C LEU A 134 17.41 -0.67 -0.94
N GLU A 135 16.69 -1.77 -1.18
CA GLU A 135 15.40 -1.79 -1.88
C GLU A 135 14.28 -1.20 -1.00
N TYR A 136 13.67 -0.10 -1.46
CA TYR A 136 12.53 0.51 -0.79
C TYR A 136 11.59 1.24 -1.77
N ILE A 137 10.35 1.39 -1.34
CA ILE A 137 9.35 2.28 -1.96
C ILE A 137 8.85 3.31 -0.94
N GLU A 138 8.28 4.40 -1.45
CA GLU A 138 7.69 5.44 -0.61
C GLU A 138 6.19 5.53 -0.84
N LEU A 139 5.43 5.47 0.24
CA LEU A 139 4.02 5.81 0.25
C LEU A 139 3.81 7.20 0.84
N HIS A 140 2.76 7.87 0.38
CA HIS A 140 2.31 9.14 0.91
C HIS A 140 0.83 9.07 1.25
N ALA A 141 0.51 9.48 2.47
CA ALA A 141 -0.86 9.75 2.87
C ALA A 141 -1.23 11.14 2.36
N SER A 142 -2.25 11.22 1.52
CA SER A 142 -2.70 12.49 0.94
C SER A 142 -2.98 13.54 2.02
N SER A 143 -2.53 14.76 1.78
CA SER A 143 -2.83 15.92 2.63
C SER A 143 -4.32 16.29 2.62
N ALA A 144 -5.08 15.77 1.65
CA ALA A 144 -6.54 15.93 1.60
C ALA A 144 -7.29 15.01 2.59
N ASN A 145 -6.59 14.08 3.26
CA ASN A 145 -7.21 13.23 4.27
C ASN A 145 -7.61 14.06 5.50
N THR A 146 -8.81 13.84 6.02
CA THR A 146 -9.31 14.51 7.24
C THR A 146 -8.97 13.78 8.53
N SER A 147 -8.47 12.55 8.43
CA SER A 147 -8.07 11.69 9.55
C SER A 147 -6.94 10.75 9.13
N PRO A 148 -6.19 10.18 10.09
CA PRO A 148 -5.22 9.11 9.80
C PRO A 148 -5.87 7.93 9.06
N VAL A 149 -5.09 7.26 8.22
CA VAL A 149 -5.57 6.13 7.40
C VAL A 149 -5.11 4.81 8.00
N GLU A 150 -6.01 4.03 8.59
CA GLU A 150 -5.64 2.70 9.12
C GLU A 150 -5.27 1.72 7.99
N MET A 151 -4.03 1.22 8.04
CA MET A 151 -3.46 0.30 7.06
C MET A 151 -3.38 -1.14 7.59
N ALA A 152 -4.20 -1.47 8.58
CA ALA A 152 -4.22 -2.81 9.17
C ALA A 152 -4.52 -3.87 8.11
N GLY A 153 -3.66 -4.88 8.00
CA GLY A 153 -3.83 -5.97 7.03
C GLY A 153 -3.47 -5.64 5.59
N TRP A 154 -2.99 -4.42 5.31
CA TRP A 154 -2.57 -4.03 3.96
C TRP A 154 -1.33 -4.80 3.52
N SER A 155 -1.11 -4.86 2.22
CA SER A 155 -0.02 -5.63 1.63
C SER A 155 0.47 -5.02 0.32
N LEU A 156 1.71 -5.30 -0.01
CA LEU A 156 2.30 -5.02 -1.31
C LEU A 156 2.36 -6.30 -2.13
N GLN A 157 2.13 -6.19 -3.43
CA GLN A 157 2.20 -7.32 -4.35
C GLN A 157 2.91 -6.94 -5.65
N SER A 158 3.89 -7.74 -6.07
CA SER A 158 4.38 -7.72 -7.45
C SER A 158 3.37 -8.48 -8.33
N ALA A 159 2.77 -7.80 -9.30
CA ALA A 159 1.83 -8.44 -10.22
C ALA A 159 2.56 -9.36 -11.22
N VAL A 160 3.87 -9.18 -11.40
CA VAL A 160 4.69 -9.99 -12.32
C VAL A 160 5.10 -11.31 -11.68
N THR A 161 5.61 -11.27 -10.44
CA THR A 161 6.05 -12.49 -9.72
C THR A 161 4.93 -13.14 -8.92
N GLY A 162 3.85 -12.38 -8.63
CA GLY A 162 2.76 -12.79 -7.75
C GLY A 162 3.11 -12.71 -6.27
N LEU A 163 4.35 -12.36 -5.91
CA LEU A 163 4.79 -12.26 -4.52
C LEU A 163 3.98 -11.18 -3.79
N ARG A 164 3.38 -11.56 -2.66
CA ARG A 164 2.59 -10.68 -1.81
C ARG A 164 3.15 -10.68 -0.40
N VAL A 165 3.40 -9.50 0.15
CA VAL A 165 3.95 -9.31 1.49
C VAL A 165 3.07 -8.35 2.28
N ARG A 166 2.72 -8.73 3.51
CA ARG A 166 1.91 -7.90 4.40
C ARG A 166 2.78 -6.78 5.00
N ILE A 167 2.21 -5.59 5.11
CA ILE A 167 2.82 -4.47 5.83
C ILE A 167 2.76 -4.80 7.34
N PRO A 168 3.92 -4.91 8.04
CA PRO A 168 3.94 -5.23 9.45
C PRO A 168 3.53 -4.03 10.32
N PRO A 169 3.15 -4.28 11.58
CA PRO A 169 2.92 -3.21 12.55
C PRO A 169 4.22 -2.47 12.88
N ALA A 170 4.09 -1.27 13.43
CA ALA A 170 5.21 -0.39 13.76
C ALA A 170 5.07 0.20 15.16
N ALA A 171 6.20 0.51 15.78
CA ALA A 171 6.26 1.24 17.04
C ALA A 171 6.13 2.74 16.79
N SER A 172 5.09 3.37 17.35
CA SER A 172 4.95 4.83 17.30
C SER A 172 6.09 5.53 18.05
N LEU A 173 6.57 4.92 19.13
CA LEU A 173 7.70 5.38 19.92
C LEU A 173 8.69 4.25 20.11
N PHE A 174 9.91 4.45 19.62
CA PHE A 174 11.01 3.50 19.76
C PHE A 174 11.90 3.87 20.94
N TYR A 175 12.31 2.87 21.73
CA TYR A 175 13.35 2.92 22.75
C TYR A 175 14.40 1.84 22.47
N MET A 176 15.68 2.20 22.61
CA MET A 176 16.77 1.24 22.47
C MET A 176 16.87 0.34 23.70
N GLY A 177 17.16 -0.94 23.47
CA GLY A 177 17.45 -1.92 24.54
C GLY A 177 16.22 -2.53 25.21
N VAL A 178 15.01 -2.27 24.69
CA VAL A 178 13.75 -2.82 25.21
C VAL A 178 12.89 -3.35 24.07
N VAL A 179 11.89 -4.18 24.40
CA VAL A 179 10.86 -4.61 23.44
C VAL A 179 9.83 -3.49 23.31
N ASN A 180 9.74 -2.91 22.11
CA ASN A 180 8.83 -1.80 21.85
C ASN A 180 7.42 -2.31 21.54
N PRO A 181 6.36 -1.70 22.10
CA PRO A 181 5.00 -2.01 21.69
C PRO A 181 4.78 -1.56 20.24
N VAL A 182 4.12 -2.43 19.46
CA VAL A 182 3.81 -2.17 18.06
C VAL A 182 2.30 -2.13 17.85
N HIS A 183 1.87 -1.25 16.96
CA HIS A 183 0.47 -1.11 16.56
C HIS A 183 0.35 -1.14 15.05
N GLU A 184 -0.87 -1.34 14.56
CA GLU A 184 -1.14 -1.26 13.13
C GLU A 184 -0.80 0.14 12.60
N LEU A 185 -0.25 0.19 11.39
CA LEU A 185 0.20 1.43 10.79
C LEU A 185 -1.00 2.35 10.50
N SER A 186 -0.91 3.59 10.98
CA SER A 186 -1.90 4.64 10.73
C SER A 186 -1.17 5.95 10.50
N PRO A 187 -0.78 6.27 9.24
CA PRO A 187 -0.14 7.52 8.92
C PRO A 187 -1.14 8.68 9.01
N ASP A 188 -0.70 9.77 9.64
CA ASP A 188 -1.39 11.04 9.68
C ASP A 188 -1.52 11.64 8.26
N PRO A 189 -2.45 12.57 8.02
CA PRO A 189 -2.49 13.31 6.75
C PRO A 189 -1.13 13.94 6.42
N ASP A 190 -0.74 13.88 5.15
CA ASP A 190 0.57 14.31 4.65
C ASP A 190 1.80 13.50 5.12
N ALA A 191 1.60 12.45 5.93
CA ALA A 191 2.70 11.62 6.38
C ALA A 191 3.28 10.75 5.25
N ARG A 192 4.58 10.47 5.36
CA ARG A 192 5.31 9.59 4.47
C ARG A 192 5.59 8.24 5.14
N VAL A 193 5.61 7.18 4.34
CA VAL A 193 5.92 5.82 4.79
C VAL A 193 6.97 5.23 3.86
N ILE A 194 8.17 5.03 4.38
CA ILE A 194 9.24 4.32 3.66
C ILE A 194 9.09 2.84 3.99
N ILE A 195 8.87 2.02 2.97
CA ILE A 195 8.79 0.57 3.10
C ILE A 195 10.03 -0.05 2.47
N ASN A 196 10.90 -0.58 3.32
CA ASN A 196 12.13 -1.27 2.95
C ASN A 196 11.89 -2.79 2.95
N SER A 197 12.39 -3.48 1.93
CA SER A 197 12.21 -4.92 1.78
C SER A 197 12.95 -5.73 2.85
N GLY A 198 14.11 -5.24 3.28
CA GLY A 198 15.02 -5.89 4.20
C GLY A 198 14.55 -5.91 5.66
N MET A 199 15.46 -6.38 6.52
CA MET A 199 15.27 -6.39 7.97
C MET A 199 15.55 -5.01 8.57
N SER A 200 14.80 -4.65 9.61
CA SER A 200 15.04 -3.42 10.37
C SER A 200 16.42 -3.45 11.03
N PRO A 201 17.26 -2.41 10.86
CA PRO A 201 18.54 -2.29 11.55
C PRO A 201 18.40 -2.29 13.09
N VAL A 202 17.22 -1.93 13.61
CA VAL A 202 16.91 -1.90 15.04
C VAL A 202 15.91 -2.98 15.46
N GLY A 203 15.60 -3.92 14.57
CA GLY A 203 14.74 -5.08 14.84
C GLY A 203 13.24 -4.82 14.85
N VAL A 204 12.79 -3.58 14.63
CA VAL A 204 11.36 -3.22 14.58
C VAL A 204 11.11 -2.11 13.55
N SER A 205 9.92 -2.06 12.96
CA SER A 205 9.42 -0.90 12.20
C SER A 205 9.05 0.22 13.18
N PHE A 206 9.27 1.49 12.83
CA PHE A 206 9.05 2.59 13.76
C PHE A 206 8.72 3.92 13.08
N ARG A 207 8.09 4.84 13.83
CA ARG A 207 7.93 6.25 13.43
C ARG A 207 9.18 7.04 13.80
N GLU A 208 9.67 7.86 12.89
CA GLU A 208 10.75 8.78 13.20
C GLU A 208 10.30 9.87 14.19
N ASN A 209 11.26 10.36 14.96
CA ASN A 209 11.12 11.50 15.84
C ASN A 209 12.40 12.35 15.75
N ILE A 210 12.38 13.52 16.36
CA ILE A 210 13.54 14.44 16.31
C ILE A 210 14.83 13.83 16.86
N CYS A 211 14.77 12.78 17.69
CA CYS A 211 15.95 12.12 18.24
C CYS A 211 16.48 10.98 17.36
N THR A 212 15.72 10.54 16.34
CA THR A 212 16.02 9.36 15.51
C THR A 212 17.41 9.41 14.87
N GLY A 213 17.94 10.59 14.54
CA GLY A 213 19.28 10.72 13.96
C GLY A 213 20.41 10.15 14.82
N TYR A 214 20.25 10.02 16.15
CA TYR A 214 21.23 9.34 17.01
C TYR A 214 21.41 7.86 16.66
N LEU A 215 20.41 7.21 16.08
CA LEU A 215 20.47 5.79 15.74
C LEU A 215 21.43 5.51 14.56
N GLN A 216 21.61 6.48 13.66
CA GLN A 216 22.48 6.36 12.47
C GLN A 216 23.96 6.13 12.83
N GLN A 217 24.37 6.48 14.05
CA GLN A 217 25.76 6.30 14.48
C GLN A 217 26.14 4.84 14.72
N PHE A 218 25.16 4.03 15.12
CA PHE A 218 25.38 2.64 15.50
C PHE A 218 24.84 1.66 14.46
N GLN A 219 23.95 2.12 13.58
CA GLN A 219 23.28 1.31 12.57
C GLN A 219 23.17 2.09 11.26
N ASN A 220 23.22 1.38 10.14
CA ASN A 220 23.04 1.97 8.82
C ASN A 220 21.57 1.83 8.40
N PHE A 221 20.99 2.93 7.91
CA PHE A 221 19.62 2.97 7.41
C PHE A 221 19.64 3.36 5.93
N SER A 222 18.76 2.74 5.14
CA SER A 222 18.50 3.16 3.77
C SER A 222 17.00 3.43 3.60
N PRO A 223 16.61 4.65 3.19
CA PRO A 223 17.42 5.87 3.13
C PRO A 223 17.99 6.28 4.49
N ASP A 224 18.95 7.22 4.50
CA ASP A 224 19.50 7.79 5.73
C ASP A 224 18.39 8.37 6.65
N LEU A 225 18.59 8.29 7.97
CA LEU A 225 17.69 8.89 8.96
C LEU A 225 17.71 10.42 8.91
N ASN A 226 16.61 11.04 9.34
CA ASN A 226 16.60 12.48 9.56
C ASN A 226 17.59 12.89 10.66
N ARG A 227 18.51 13.80 10.32
CA ARG A 227 19.55 14.32 11.24
C ARG A 227 19.14 15.65 11.91
N ALA A 228 17.84 15.93 12.04
CA ALA A 228 17.30 17.14 12.65
C ALA A 228 17.22 17.09 14.19
N CYS A 229 18.23 16.53 14.87
CA CYS A 229 18.21 16.47 16.33
C CYS A 229 18.27 17.86 16.98
N PRO A 230 17.69 18.00 18.20
CA PRO A 230 17.87 19.19 19.03
C PRO A 230 19.36 19.54 19.17
N SER A 231 19.66 20.84 19.28
CA SER A 231 21.03 21.27 19.50
C SER A 231 21.47 20.79 20.89
N PRO A 232 22.71 20.28 21.06
CA PRO A 232 23.23 19.98 22.40
C PRO A 232 23.17 21.18 23.36
N GLN A 233 23.33 22.39 22.83
CA GLN A 233 23.18 23.64 23.61
C GLN A 233 21.75 23.85 24.14
N ASP A 234 20.72 23.38 23.42
CA ASP A 234 19.34 23.45 23.89
C ASP A 234 19.09 22.51 25.07
N ALA A 235 19.88 21.44 25.17
CA ALA A 235 19.81 20.48 26.27
C ALA A 235 20.49 21.00 27.55
N LEU A 236 21.49 21.89 27.40
CA LEU A 236 22.22 22.50 28.50
C LEU A 236 22.36 24.02 28.31
N PRO A 237 21.31 24.80 28.61
CA PRO A 237 21.36 26.25 28.46
C PRO A 237 22.35 26.88 29.46
N LEU A 238 22.95 28.00 29.07
CA LEU A 238 23.85 28.78 29.92
C LEU A 238 23.04 29.50 31.01
N THR A 239 23.00 28.91 32.21
CA THR A 239 22.36 29.51 33.41
C THR A 239 23.29 29.42 34.61
N ALA A 240 23.06 30.26 35.63
CA ALA A 240 23.86 30.26 36.86
C ALA A 240 23.84 28.89 37.56
N GLU A 241 22.70 28.20 37.54
CA GLU A 241 22.53 26.87 38.13
C GLU A 241 23.34 25.82 37.38
N ASN A 242 23.34 25.87 36.05
CA ASN A 242 24.11 24.93 35.22
C ASN A 242 25.62 25.18 35.33
N ILE A 243 26.06 26.44 35.46
CA ILE A 243 27.46 26.79 35.74
C ILE A 243 27.90 26.16 37.06
N GLN A 244 27.12 26.35 38.13
CA GLN A 244 27.44 25.78 39.45
C GLN A 244 27.43 24.25 39.45
N ARG A 245 26.51 23.63 38.70
CA ARG A 245 26.32 22.18 38.71
C ARG A 245 27.31 21.42 37.83
N TYR A 246 27.61 21.96 36.64
CA TYR A 246 28.37 21.23 35.61
C TYR A 246 29.75 21.84 35.36
N GLY A 247 29.97 23.11 35.69
CA GLY A 247 31.21 23.85 35.49
C GLY A 247 31.32 24.48 34.11
N ASP A 248 32.15 25.52 33.99
CA ASP A 248 32.35 26.32 32.76
C ASP A 248 32.82 25.43 31.59
N ALA A 249 33.78 24.55 31.83
CA ALA A 249 34.30 23.63 30.82
C ALA A 249 33.20 22.76 30.17
N CYS A 250 32.14 22.41 30.92
CA CYS A 250 31.02 21.66 30.37
C CYS A 250 30.16 22.50 29.42
N LEU A 251 29.90 23.74 29.81
CA LEU A 251 29.07 24.68 29.06
C LEU A 251 29.77 25.16 27.78
N ASP A 252 31.10 25.13 27.75
CA ASP A 252 31.89 25.35 26.55
C ASP A 252 31.96 24.10 25.67
N PHE A 253 32.05 22.92 26.28
CA PHE A 253 32.17 21.66 25.55
C PHE A 253 30.87 21.22 24.86
N VAL A 254 29.72 21.28 25.54
CA VAL A 254 28.46 20.76 24.99
C VAL A 254 28.06 21.42 23.66
N PRO A 255 28.15 22.76 23.49
CA PRO A 255 27.87 23.41 22.21
C PRO A 255 28.84 23.05 21.08
N SER A 256 30.04 22.55 21.39
CA SER A 256 31.01 22.11 20.38
C SER A 256 30.64 20.79 19.71
N LEU A 257 29.71 20.03 20.31
CA LEU A 257 29.26 18.75 19.77
C LEU A 257 28.32 18.96 18.57
N SER A 258 28.53 18.16 17.53
CA SER A 258 27.60 18.10 16.40
C SER A 258 26.26 17.52 16.81
N ARG A 259 25.19 17.95 16.12
CA ARG A 259 23.85 17.40 16.30
C ARG A 259 23.84 15.91 15.98
N CYS A 260 22.91 15.18 16.61
CA CYS A 260 22.74 13.74 16.43
C CYS A 260 24.04 12.94 16.58
N THR A 261 24.96 13.40 17.44
CA THR A 261 26.26 12.76 17.66
C THR A 261 26.42 12.45 19.13
N PHE A 262 26.58 11.17 19.45
CA PHE A 262 26.97 10.71 20.76
C PHE A 262 28.50 10.79 20.80
N PRO A 263 29.10 11.46 21.80
CA PRO A 263 30.56 11.54 21.88
C PRO A 263 31.12 10.15 22.20
N ASP A 264 31.62 9.49 21.16
CA ASP A 264 32.29 8.19 21.18
C ASP A 264 33.74 8.26 21.67
N LYS A 265 34.37 9.44 21.52
CA LYS A 265 35.71 9.75 22.03
C LYS A 265 35.70 9.90 23.55
N THR A 266 36.80 9.50 24.16
CA THR A 266 37.10 9.79 25.57
C THR A 266 36.82 11.25 25.87
N LEU A 267 35.82 11.49 26.70
CA LEU A 267 35.44 12.83 27.15
C LEU A 267 36.65 13.53 27.79
N PRO A 268 36.82 14.85 27.58
CA PRO A 268 37.93 15.59 28.16
C PRO A 268 38.06 15.36 29.68
N SER A 269 39.30 15.19 30.15
CA SER A 269 39.58 14.84 31.54
C SER A 269 39.18 15.93 32.52
N ASP A 270 39.22 17.18 32.09
CA ASP A 270 38.85 18.42 32.78
C ASP A 270 37.33 18.58 32.99
N LEU A 271 36.50 17.79 32.30
CA LEU A 271 35.06 17.80 32.56
C LEU A 271 34.73 17.20 33.93
N SER A 272 33.84 17.87 34.66
CA SER A 272 33.29 17.38 35.93
C SER A 272 32.56 16.05 35.75
N PHE A 273 32.51 15.24 36.80
CA PHE A 273 31.74 13.98 36.78
C PHE A 273 30.25 14.21 36.47
N ALA A 274 29.68 15.30 36.99
CA ALA A 274 28.31 15.70 36.70
C ALA A 274 28.11 15.98 35.21
N CYS A 275 29.04 16.68 34.56
CA CYS A 275 28.99 16.94 33.12
C CYS A 275 29.07 15.66 32.29
N LYS A 276 30.02 14.77 32.61
CA LYS A 276 30.18 13.48 31.90
C LYS A 276 28.90 12.65 31.99
N THR A 277 28.29 12.61 33.18
CA THR A 277 27.02 11.92 33.41
C THR A 277 25.87 12.54 32.61
N PHE A 278 25.79 13.88 32.57
CA PHE A 278 24.80 14.59 31.76
C PHE A 278 24.94 14.24 30.28
N ILE A 279 26.16 14.28 29.73
CA ILE A 279 26.42 13.98 28.32
C ILE A 279 25.94 12.56 27.98
N VAL A 280 26.35 11.56 28.76
CA VAL A 280 26.01 10.15 28.50
C VAL A 280 24.50 9.89 28.61
N ASN A 281 23.86 10.50 29.62
CA ASN A 281 22.44 10.24 29.90
C ASN A 281 21.49 11.08 29.05
N THR A 282 21.91 12.25 28.57
CA THR A 282 21.04 13.20 27.84
C THR A 282 21.34 13.21 26.36
N LEU A 283 22.62 13.20 25.94
CA LEU A 283 23.03 13.28 24.53
C LEU A 283 23.12 11.90 23.86
N SER A 284 22.19 11.02 24.21
CA SER A 284 21.96 9.71 23.59
C SER A 284 20.56 9.66 23.01
N TYR A 285 20.24 8.63 22.22
CA TYR A 285 18.88 8.47 21.68
C TYR A 285 17.82 8.42 22.81
N ASN A 286 17.96 7.49 23.77
CA ASN A 286 17.01 7.35 24.87
C ASN A 286 16.96 8.62 25.75
N GLY A 287 18.11 9.27 25.97
CA GLY A 287 18.20 10.53 26.71
C GLY A 287 17.41 11.65 26.04
N CYS A 288 17.62 11.83 24.73
CA CYS A 288 16.89 12.79 23.93
C CYS A 288 15.38 12.49 23.93
N VAL A 289 14.97 11.24 23.76
CA VAL A 289 13.55 10.86 23.81
C VAL A 289 12.94 11.26 25.15
N ASN A 290 13.55 10.89 26.28
CA ASN A 290 13.05 11.22 27.61
C ASN A 290 12.93 12.74 27.84
N MET A 291 13.83 13.53 27.26
CA MET A 291 13.84 14.98 27.42
C MET A 291 12.79 15.68 26.55
N TYR A 292 12.55 15.18 25.34
CA TYR A 292 11.76 15.90 24.33
C TYR A 292 10.40 15.27 23.99
N LEU A 293 10.07 14.08 24.51
CA LEU A 293 8.84 13.33 24.19
C LEU A 293 7.56 14.17 24.25
N TYR A 294 7.47 15.07 25.23
CA TYR A 294 6.27 15.88 25.46
C TYR A 294 6.23 17.18 24.63
N LYS A 295 7.22 17.43 23.76
CA LYS A 295 7.16 18.56 22.84
C LYS A 295 6.18 18.28 21.69
N PRO A 296 5.35 19.25 21.28
CA PRO A 296 4.41 19.05 20.16
C PRO A 296 5.09 18.63 18.86
N SER A 297 6.32 19.07 18.62
CA SER A 297 7.11 18.76 17.42
C SER A 297 8.01 17.53 17.59
N PHE A 298 7.74 16.64 18.56
CA PHE A 298 8.60 15.50 18.83
C PHE A 298 8.54 14.46 17.71
N TYR A 299 7.33 14.09 17.29
CA TYR A 299 7.11 13.13 16.22
C TYR A 299 7.35 13.78 14.87
N ILE A 300 7.91 13.00 13.95
CA ILE A 300 8.05 13.37 12.55
C ILE A 300 7.03 12.55 11.77
N ASP A 301 6.42 13.14 10.74
CA ASP A 301 5.44 12.48 9.87
C ASP A 301 6.11 11.58 8.84
N LEU A 302 6.97 10.69 9.34
CA LEU A 302 7.74 9.73 8.56
C LEU A 302 7.79 8.39 9.30
N TRP A 303 7.28 7.35 8.65
CA TRP A 303 7.32 5.97 9.15
C TRP A 303 8.36 5.16 8.40
N ARG A 304 9.10 4.32 9.13
CA ARG A 304 10.04 3.33 8.59
C ARG A 304 9.53 1.93 8.82
N ILE A 305 9.15 1.29 7.73
CA ILE A 305 8.58 -0.04 7.72
C ILE A 305 9.58 -0.99 7.09
N TYR A 306 9.84 -2.11 7.75
CA TYR A 306 10.75 -3.14 7.28
C TYR A 306 10.00 -4.44 7.12
N LEU A 307 9.97 -4.98 5.90
CA LEU A 307 9.22 -6.19 5.58
C LEU A 307 9.92 -7.47 6.07
N GLY A 308 11.20 -7.38 6.44
CA GLY A 308 11.94 -8.50 7.01
C GLY A 308 12.28 -9.59 6.00
N TYR A 309 12.24 -9.28 4.71
CA TYR A 309 12.53 -10.22 3.65
C TYR A 309 14.04 -10.30 3.38
N GLY A 310 14.55 -11.52 3.19
CA GLY A 310 15.99 -11.77 2.96
C GLY A 310 16.42 -11.72 1.50
N ARG A 311 15.52 -11.32 0.58
CA ARG A 311 15.75 -11.26 -0.87
C ARG A 311 14.94 -10.11 -1.46
N GLU A 312 15.32 -9.67 -2.67
CA GLU A 312 14.60 -8.64 -3.41
C GLU A 312 13.13 -9.02 -3.56
N LEU A 313 12.25 -8.03 -3.44
CA LEU A 313 10.80 -8.20 -3.56
C LEU A 313 10.31 -7.81 -4.95
N TRP A 314 10.95 -6.83 -5.57
CA TRP A 314 10.57 -6.27 -6.86
C TRP A 314 11.59 -6.68 -7.90
N ARG A 315 11.18 -6.65 -9.17
CA ARG A 315 12.12 -6.83 -10.27
C ARG A 315 12.89 -5.53 -10.52
N ASN A 316 14.19 -5.67 -10.77
CA ASN A 316 15.08 -4.51 -10.93
C ASN A 316 14.86 -3.68 -12.20
N THR A 317 14.09 -4.17 -13.17
CA THR A 317 13.88 -3.49 -14.45
C THR A 317 12.43 -3.14 -14.74
N HIS A 318 11.53 -4.10 -14.56
CA HIS A 318 10.13 -3.96 -14.96
C HIS A 318 9.26 -4.73 -13.98
N ASP A 319 8.45 -4.01 -13.22
CA ASP A 319 7.48 -4.59 -12.29
C ASP A 319 6.23 -3.73 -12.22
N VAL A 320 5.18 -4.33 -11.66
CA VAL A 320 3.92 -3.67 -11.33
C VAL A 320 3.66 -3.95 -9.86
N ILE A 321 3.99 -2.97 -9.03
CA ILE A 321 3.80 -3.04 -7.57
C ILE A 321 2.40 -2.53 -7.26
N ARG A 322 1.58 -3.39 -6.65
CA ARG A 322 0.22 -3.08 -6.22
C ARG A 322 0.18 -2.92 -4.72
N LEU A 323 -0.34 -1.79 -4.25
CA LEU A 323 -0.72 -1.59 -2.86
C LEU A 323 -2.15 -2.09 -2.68
N LEU A 324 -2.35 -3.05 -1.79
CA LEU A 324 -3.64 -3.70 -1.57
C LEU A 324 -4.12 -3.47 -0.14
N ASP A 325 -5.42 -3.22 0.02
CA ASP A 325 -6.07 -3.14 1.32
C ASP A 325 -6.28 -4.53 1.97
N ALA A 326 -6.87 -4.54 3.17
CA ALA A 326 -7.14 -5.76 3.93
C ALA A 326 -8.01 -6.78 3.16
N ASP A 327 -8.91 -6.31 2.29
CA ASP A 327 -9.79 -7.13 1.47
C ASP A 327 -9.11 -7.58 0.16
N GLY A 328 -7.88 -7.12 -0.11
CA GLY A 328 -7.16 -7.40 -1.34
C GLY A 328 -7.57 -6.52 -2.53
N ARG A 329 -8.31 -5.43 -2.29
CA ARG A 329 -8.63 -4.43 -3.32
C ARG A 329 -7.45 -3.47 -3.49
N THR A 330 -7.28 -2.96 -4.70
CA THR A 330 -6.13 -2.12 -5.04
C THR A 330 -6.34 -0.69 -4.58
N VAL A 331 -5.44 -0.23 -3.71
CA VAL A 331 -5.36 1.16 -3.25
C VAL A 331 -4.63 1.99 -4.30
N ASP A 332 -3.47 1.52 -4.75
CA ASP A 332 -2.66 2.20 -5.75
C ASP A 332 -1.73 1.22 -6.50
N VAL A 333 -1.20 1.65 -7.64
CA VAL A 333 -0.31 0.86 -8.50
C VAL A 333 0.87 1.70 -8.98
N LEU A 334 2.08 1.15 -8.83
CA LEU A 334 3.30 1.67 -9.42
C LEU A 334 3.76 0.72 -10.52
N THR A 335 3.95 1.25 -11.73
CA THR A 335 4.54 0.53 -12.87
C THR A 335 5.80 1.24 -13.29
N TYR A 336 6.89 0.51 -13.53
CA TYR A 336 8.13 1.05 -14.06
C TYR A 336 8.79 0.07 -15.04
#